data_AF-A0A7W0UUU9-F1
#
_entry.id   AF-A0A7W0UUU9-F1
#
_cell.length_a   1.000
_cell.length_b   1.000
_cell.length_c   1.000
_cell.angle_alpha   90.00
_cell.angle_beta   90.00
_cell.angle_gamma   90.00
#
_symmetry.space_group_name_H-M   'P 1'
#
loop_
_entity.id
_entity.type
_entity.pdbx_description
1 polymer ?
#
loop_
_entity_poly.entity_id
_entity_poly.type
_entity_poly.pdbx_seq_one_letter_code
_entity_poly.pdbx_strand_id
1 'polypeptide(L)'
;LVYTGPVDAYFGKRFGALPYRSLEFEHKTVPTPDGRLVQPAASINQPSEDVPHTRTTEYRWITGQDHTASTIAYEYPRAEGDPYYPVPNAETRELYHRYEALADAEPDVTFVGRLARYQYLNMDQVTAQALSTFEKLAASGRVAVG
;
A
#
# COMPACT_ATOMS: atom_id res chain seq x y z
N LEU A 1 9.92 14.52 -13.35
CA LEU A 1 9.12 14.21 -12.14
C LEU A 1 9.07 12.69 -11.94
N VAL A 2 9.17 12.20 -10.71
CA VAL A 2 8.83 10.80 -10.37
C VAL A 2 7.52 10.83 -9.60
N TYR A 3 6.49 10.16 -10.12
CA TYR A 3 5.15 10.15 -9.52
C TYR A 3 4.81 8.75 -8.99
N THR A 4 4.37 8.69 -7.74
CA THR A 4 4.09 7.45 -7.02
C THR A 4 2.67 7.36 -6.46
N GLY A 5 1.85 8.40 -6.66
CA GLY A 5 0.45 8.46 -6.24
C GLY A 5 -0.49 7.71 -7.20
N PRO A 6 -1.82 7.78 -6.97
CA PRO A 6 -2.81 7.13 -7.84
C PRO A 6 -2.77 7.69 -9.26
N VAL A 7 -2.65 6.82 -10.26
CA VAL A 7 -2.51 7.22 -11.68
C VAL A 7 -3.78 7.87 -12.22
N ASP A 8 -4.94 7.41 -11.80
CA ASP A 8 -6.23 8.00 -12.15
C ASP A 8 -6.35 9.44 -11.61
N ALA A 9 -5.93 9.68 -10.36
CA ALA A 9 -5.93 11.00 -9.76
C ALA A 9 -5.00 11.98 -10.48
N TYR A 10 -3.81 11.53 -10.91
CA TYR A 10 -2.88 12.34 -11.70
C TYR A 10 -3.53 12.88 -12.98
N PHE A 11 -4.29 12.05 -13.69
CA PHE A 11 -5.03 12.42 -14.90
C PHE A 11 -6.44 12.96 -14.64
N GLY A 12 -6.71 13.46 -13.42
CA GLY A 12 -7.99 14.07 -13.08
C GLY A 12 -9.19 13.13 -13.19
N LYS A 13 -8.98 11.82 -13.02
CA LYS A 13 -10.00 10.77 -13.12
C LYS A 13 -10.78 10.79 -14.44
N ARG A 14 -10.15 11.23 -15.54
CA ARG A 14 -10.80 11.46 -16.85
C ARG A 14 -11.47 10.24 -17.49
N PHE A 15 -11.13 9.03 -17.05
CA PHE A 15 -11.77 7.78 -17.48
C PHE A 15 -12.63 7.13 -16.39
N GLY A 16 -12.79 7.80 -15.25
CA GLY A 16 -13.36 7.25 -14.02
C GLY A 16 -12.27 6.96 -12.97
N ALA A 17 -12.67 6.85 -11.71
CA ALA A 17 -11.75 6.48 -10.62
C ALA A 17 -11.39 4.99 -10.70
N LEU A 18 -10.12 4.67 -10.49
CA LEU A 18 -9.71 3.29 -10.27
C LEU A 18 -10.18 2.84 -8.88
N PRO A 19 -10.80 1.67 -8.73
CA PRO A 19 -11.25 1.19 -7.43
C PRO A 19 -10.05 0.86 -6.54
N TYR A 20 -10.08 1.29 -5.29
CA TYR A 20 -9.13 0.87 -4.27
C TYR A 20 -9.88 0.40 -3.04
N ARG A 21 -9.31 -0.58 -2.32
CA ARG A 21 -9.74 -0.90 -0.97
C ARG A 21 -9.01 0.01 0.01
N SER A 22 -9.75 0.59 0.95
CA SER A 22 -9.19 1.35 2.05
C SER A 22 -9.22 0.56 3.35
N LEU A 23 -8.53 1.07 4.36
CA LEU A 23 -8.49 0.52 5.71
C LEU A 23 -8.65 1.66 6.72
N GLU A 24 -9.39 1.38 7.78
CA GLU A 24 -9.42 2.17 9.00
C GLU A 24 -8.72 1.39 10.12
N PHE A 25 -7.88 2.07 10.90
CA PHE A 25 -7.10 1.47 11.97
C PHE A 25 -7.56 2.02 13.33
N GLU A 26 -8.11 1.15 14.18
CA GLU A 26 -8.36 1.48 15.59
C GLU A 26 -7.19 0.96 16.44
N HIS A 27 -6.47 1.85 17.11
CA HIS A 27 -5.34 1.48 17.97
C HIS A 27 -5.78 1.42 19.43
N LYS A 28 -5.49 0.30 20.10
CA LYS A 28 -5.72 0.10 21.53
C LYS A 28 -4.41 -0.20 22.24
N THR A 29 -4.12 0.55 23.30
CA THR A 29 -2.98 0.28 24.17
C THR A 29 -3.46 -0.47 25.41
N VAL A 30 -2.83 -1.62 25.67
CA VAL A 30 -3.15 -2.52 26.78
C VAL A 30 -1.96 -2.57 27.74
N PRO A 31 -2.15 -2.28 29.04
CA PRO A 31 -1.10 -2.47 30.04
C PRO A 31 -0.67 -3.94 30.12
N THR A 32 0.64 -4.17 30.10
CA THR A 32 1.29 -5.48 30.27
C THR A 32 2.45 -5.34 31.27
N PRO A 33 2.19 -5.09 32.56
CA PRO A 33 3.23 -4.78 33.55
C PRO A 33 4.27 -5.90 33.75
N ASP A 34 3.89 -7.14 33.45
CA ASP A 34 4.73 -8.33 33.45
C ASP A 34 5.51 -8.53 32.13
N GLY A 35 5.41 -7.58 31.20
CA GLY A 35 6.09 -7.60 29.92
C GLY A 35 5.52 -8.59 28.90
N ARG A 36 4.45 -9.33 29.23
CA ARG A 36 3.88 -10.34 28.33
C ARG A 36 3.28 -9.74 27.07
N LEU A 37 3.19 -10.56 26.02
CA LEU A 37 2.45 -10.23 24.80
C LEU A 37 0.96 -10.49 25.02
N VAL A 38 0.11 -9.65 24.43
CA VAL A 38 -1.34 -9.69 24.63
C VAL A 38 -1.99 -10.79 23.80
N GLN A 39 -1.46 -11.06 22.62
CA GLN A 39 -1.94 -12.09 21.70
C GLN A 39 -0.86 -13.15 21.42
N PRO A 40 -1.25 -14.40 21.10
CA PRO A 40 -0.31 -15.50 20.86
C PRO A 40 0.54 -15.36 19.59
N ALA A 41 0.25 -14.40 18.71
CA ALA A 41 0.99 -14.13 17.50
C ALA A 41 0.94 -12.65 17.12
N ALA A 42 1.86 -12.23 16.25
CA ALA A 42 1.94 -10.85 15.75
C ALA A 42 0.64 -10.39 15.10
N SER A 43 0.00 -11.27 14.32
CA SER A 43 -1.24 -10.99 13.62
C SER A 43 -2.22 -12.16 13.77
N ILE A 44 -3.47 -11.86 14.09
CA ILE A 44 -4.55 -12.84 14.21
C ILE A 44 -5.67 -12.42 13.26
N ASN A 45 -5.96 -13.28 12.28
CA ASN A 45 -7.03 -13.05 11.33
C ASN A 45 -8.39 -13.46 11.92
N GLN A 46 -9.42 -12.69 11.59
CA GLN A 46 -10.81 -12.95 11.93
C GLN A 46 -11.60 -13.21 10.64
N PRO A 47 -11.78 -14.48 10.24
CA PRO A 47 -12.45 -14.82 8.99
C PRO A 47 -13.98 -14.78 9.07
N SER A 48 -14.56 -14.69 10.28
CA SER A 48 -16.00 -14.64 10.48
C SER A 48 -16.57 -13.30 10.02
N GLU A 49 -17.67 -13.35 9.26
CA GLU A 49 -18.41 -12.17 8.80
C GLU A 49 -19.10 -11.42 9.96
N ASP A 50 -19.32 -12.09 11.09
CA ASP A 50 -19.91 -11.48 12.30
C ASP A 50 -18.91 -10.58 13.04
N VAL A 51 -17.62 -10.64 12.69
CA VAL A 51 -16.56 -9.82 13.27
C VAL A 51 -16.24 -8.66 12.32
N PRO A 52 -16.38 -7.40 12.75
CA PRO A 52 -16.28 -6.25 11.84
C PRO A 52 -14.85 -5.91 11.36
N HIS A 53 -13.81 -6.40 12.04
CA HIS A 53 -12.40 -6.22 11.66
C HIS A 53 -11.85 -7.51 11.07
N THR A 54 -10.93 -7.40 10.10
CA THR A 54 -10.36 -8.58 9.42
C THR A 54 -9.19 -9.21 10.17
N ARG A 55 -8.47 -8.42 10.97
CA ARG A 55 -7.37 -8.91 11.82
C ARG A 55 -7.02 -7.92 12.93
N THR A 56 -6.31 -8.43 13.93
CA THR A 56 -5.58 -7.63 14.91
C THR A 56 -4.08 -7.80 14.74
N THR A 57 -3.32 -6.74 14.97
CA THR A 57 -1.85 -6.75 14.90
C THR A 57 -1.25 -6.16 16.17
N GLU A 58 -0.47 -6.94 16.91
CA GLU A 58 0.28 -6.50 18.09
C GLU A 58 1.72 -6.13 17.69
N TYR A 59 2.05 -4.84 17.76
CA TYR A 59 3.32 -4.35 17.23
C TYR A 59 4.55 -4.84 18.00
N ARG A 60 4.43 -5.16 19.30
CA ARG A 60 5.56 -5.66 20.11
C ARG A 60 6.12 -6.98 19.61
N TRP A 61 5.29 -7.83 18.99
CA TRP A 61 5.78 -9.03 18.30
C TRP A 61 6.71 -8.71 17.14
N ILE A 62 6.45 -7.62 16.42
CA ILE A 62 7.18 -7.25 15.20
C ILE A 62 8.47 -6.51 15.56
N THR A 63 8.41 -5.61 16.54
CA THR A 63 9.54 -4.75 16.92
C THR A 63 10.46 -5.39 17.95
N GLY A 64 9.99 -6.37 18.72
CA GLY A 64 10.72 -6.91 19.87
C GLY A 64 10.87 -5.92 21.02
N GLN A 65 10.05 -4.86 21.05
CA GLN A 65 10.16 -3.81 22.06
C GLN A 65 9.85 -4.35 23.46
N ASP A 66 10.78 -4.13 24.40
CA ASP A 66 10.56 -4.34 25.83
C ASP A 66 9.83 -3.14 26.44
N HIS A 67 8.61 -3.35 26.91
CA HIS A 67 7.74 -2.31 27.41
C HIS A 67 6.61 -2.87 28.30
N THR A 68 6.16 -2.08 29.28
CA THR A 68 5.10 -2.45 30.23
C THR A 68 3.68 -2.24 29.71
N ALA A 69 3.54 -2.00 28.40
CA ALA A 69 2.28 -1.89 27.69
C ALA A 69 2.49 -2.28 26.23
N SER A 70 1.44 -2.78 25.59
CA SER A 70 1.44 -3.18 24.18
C SER A 70 0.36 -2.43 23.40
N THR A 71 0.63 -2.09 22.15
CA THR A 71 -0.35 -1.47 21.25
C THR A 71 -0.78 -2.46 20.18
N ILE A 72 -2.09 -2.59 20.02
CA ILE A 72 -2.75 -3.49 19.08
C ILE A 72 -3.56 -2.63 18.11
N ALA A 73 -3.37 -2.84 16.81
CA ALA A 73 -4.22 -2.26 15.77
C ALA A 73 -5.31 -3.26 15.37
N TYR A 74 -6.54 -2.78 15.29
CA TYR A 74 -7.69 -3.46 14.69
C TYR A 74 -7.90 -2.88 13.29
N GLU A 75 -7.95 -3.75 12.28
CA GLU A 75 -8.00 -3.32 10.87
C GLU A 75 -9.41 -3.53 10.30
N TYR A 76 -10.07 -2.43 9.92
CA TYR A 76 -11.42 -2.43 9.37
C TYR A 76 -11.39 -2.12 7.89
N PRO A 77 -11.93 -3.01 7.02
CA PRO A 77 -12.01 -2.73 5.59
C PRO A 77 -13.00 -1.60 5.31
N ARG A 78 -12.60 -0.65 4.46
CA ARG A 78 -13.44 0.46 4.00
C ARG A 78 -13.48 0.53 2.48
N ALA A 79 -14.61 0.99 1.95
CA ALA A 79 -14.79 1.27 0.53
C ALA A 79 -14.23 2.65 0.16
N GLU A 80 -14.28 3.60 1.10
CA GLU A 80 -13.81 4.97 0.93
C GLU A 80 -12.66 5.27 1.91
N GLY A 81 -11.82 6.23 1.55
CA GLY A 81 -10.61 6.60 2.32
C GLY A 81 -9.35 6.51 1.47
N ASP A 82 -8.19 6.52 2.12
CA ASP A 82 -6.91 6.45 1.44
C ASP A 82 -6.74 5.12 0.68
N PRO A 83 -6.13 5.12 -0.51
CA PRO A 83 -5.99 3.93 -1.33
C PRO A 83 -4.88 3.01 -0.79
N TYR A 84 -5.24 1.87 -0.21
CA TYR A 84 -4.27 0.89 0.29
C TYR A 84 -4.02 -0.25 -0.70
N TYR A 85 -5.08 -0.81 -1.29
CA TYR A 85 -4.98 -1.99 -2.17
C TYR A 85 -5.72 -1.79 -3.50
N PRO A 86 -5.09 -2.06 -4.65
CA PRO A 86 -5.80 -2.22 -5.92
C PRO A 86 -6.85 -3.34 -5.84
N VAL A 87 -7.92 -3.23 -6.61
CA VAL A 87 -8.99 -4.25 -6.70
C VAL A 87 -8.90 -4.95 -8.06
N PRO A 88 -8.13 -6.05 -8.18
CA PRO A 88 -7.87 -6.69 -9.45
C PRO A 88 -9.10 -7.45 -9.96
N ASN A 89 -9.70 -6.96 -11.04
CA ASN A 89 -10.70 -7.66 -11.82
C ASN A 89 -10.57 -7.26 -13.30
N ALA A 90 -11.36 -7.86 -14.19
CA ALA A 90 -11.25 -7.62 -15.64
C ALA A 90 -11.59 -6.17 -16.02
N GLU A 91 -12.65 -5.60 -15.46
CA GLU A 91 -13.11 -4.24 -15.75
C GLU A 91 -12.09 -3.19 -15.29
N THR A 92 -11.56 -3.36 -14.08
CA THR A 92 -10.52 -2.51 -13.51
C THR A 92 -9.23 -2.56 -14.33
N ARG A 93 -8.86 -3.75 -14.83
CA ARG A 93 -7.66 -3.91 -15.65
C ARG A 93 -7.77 -3.13 -16.95
N GLU A 94 -8.92 -3.20 -17.61
CA GLU A 94 -9.19 -2.43 -18.83
C GLU A 94 -9.14 -0.92 -18.57
N LEU A 95 -9.74 -0.46 -17.45
CA LEU A 95 -9.65 0.93 -17.04
C LEU A 95 -8.20 1.37 -16.77
N TYR A 96 -7.42 0.53 -16.08
CA TYR A 96 -6.01 0.81 -15.80
C TYR A 96 -5.19 0.92 -17.09
N HIS A 97 -5.39 0.03 -18.07
CA HIS A 97 -4.64 0.09 -19.33
C HIS A 97 -4.82 1.42 -20.08
N ARG A 98 -6.00 2.05 -19.97
CA ARG A 98 -6.23 3.39 -20.54
C ARG A 98 -5.38 4.46 -19.84
N TYR A 99 -5.22 4.36 -18.52
CA TYR A 99 -4.34 5.26 -17.77
C TYR A 99 -2.86 4.96 -17.97
N GLU A 100 -2.49 3.69 -18.08
CA GLU A 100 -1.13 3.24 -18.39
C GLU A 100 -0.67 3.80 -19.74
N ALA A 101 -1.53 3.76 -20.77
CA ALA A 101 -1.23 4.35 -22.06
C ALA A 101 -0.99 5.88 -21.99
N LEU A 102 -1.68 6.60 -21.10
CA LEU A 102 -1.41 8.03 -20.87
C LEU A 102 -0.11 8.26 -20.10
N ALA A 103 0.17 7.41 -19.11
CA ALA A 103 1.39 7.47 -18.31
C ALA A 103 2.64 7.22 -19.18
N ASP A 104 2.57 6.25 -20.09
CA ASP A 104 3.67 5.92 -20.99
C ASP A 104 3.93 7.02 -22.05
N ALA A 105 2.92 7.85 -22.35
CA ALA A 105 3.02 8.96 -23.28
C ALA A 105 3.54 10.26 -22.65
N GLU A 106 3.80 10.29 -21.33
CA GLU A 106 4.23 11.49 -20.61
C GLU A 106 5.77 11.58 -20.56
N PRO A 107 6.41 12.46 -21.36
CA PRO A 107 7.86 12.42 -21.58
C PRO A 107 8.67 12.76 -20.32
N ASP A 108 8.14 13.61 -19.44
CA ASP A 108 8.88 14.16 -18.29
C ASP A 108 8.43 13.59 -16.94
N VAL A 109 7.55 12.60 -16.95
CA VAL A 109 7.03 11.96 -15.74
C VAL A 109 7.25 10.46 -15.79
N THR A 110 7.80 9.92 -14.70
CA THR A 110 8.00 8.49 -14.54
C THR A 110 7.08 7.98 -13.44
N PHE A 111 6.22 7.02 -13.78
CA PHE A 111 5.24 6.42 -12.86
C PHE A 111 5.84 5.17 -12.22
N VAL A 112 5.93 5.12 -10.89
CA VAL A 112 6.55 4.01 -10.14
C VAL A 112 5.77 3.69 -8.88
N GLY A 113 5.74 2.42 -8.49
CA GLY A 113 5.19 1.98 -7.21
C GLY A 113 3.72 1.54 -7.29
N ARG A 114 3.23 1.06 -6.14
CA ARG A 114 1.92 0.41 -5.98
C ARG A 114 0.77 1.20 -6.60
N LEU A 115 0.67 2.50 -6.31
CA LEU A 115 -0.48 3.31 -6.73
C LEU A 115 -0.36 3.79 -8.18
N ALA A 116 0.82 4.25 -8.58
CA ALA A 116 1.07 4.76 -9.92
C ALA A 116 1.05 3.66 -11.00
N ARG A 117 1.40 2.43 -10.64
CA ARG A 117 1.35 1.25 -11.52
C ARG A 117 0.14 0.36 -11.25
N TYR A 118 -0.73 0.73 -10.32
CA TYR A 118 -1.92 -0.03 -9.93
C TYR A 118 -1.64 -1.53 -9.66
N GLN A 119 -0.57 -1.81 -8.90
CA GLN A 119 -0.06 -3.17 -8.66
C GLN A 119 -0.07 -3.51 -7.17
N TYR A 120 -0.49 -4.72 -6.83
CA TYR A 120 -0.31 -5.23 -5.47
C TYR A 120 1.15 -5.68 -5.29
N LEU A 121 1.98 -4.76 -4.78
CA LEU A 121 3.41 -4.98 -4.54
C LEU A 121 3.74 -4.98 -3.05
N ASN A 122 4.62 -5.89 -2.63
CA ASN A 122 5.30 -5.84 -1.33
C ASN A 122 6.47 -4.85 -1.35
N MET A 123 7.04 -4.55 -0.18
CA MET A 123 8.10 -3.54 -0.04
C MET A 123 9.36 -3.88 -0.86
N ASP A 124 9.77 -5.14 -0.87
CA ASP A 124 10.91 -5.65 -1.65
C ASP A 124 10.67 -5.48 -3.16
N GLN A 125 9.45 -5.77 -3.63
CA GLN A 125 9.08 -5.63 -5.04
C GLN A 125 9.04 -4.17 -5.48
N VAL A 126 8.50 -3.26 -4.65
CA VAL A 126 8.54 -1.81 -4.95
C VAL A 126 9.97 -1.30 -4.96
N THR A 127 10.82 -1.78 -4.05
CA THR A 127 12.23 -1.41 -3.99
C THR A 127 12.97 -1.86 -5.25
N ALA A 128 12.80 -3.13 -5.66
CA ALA A 128 13.36 -3.65 -6.89
C ALA A 128 12.88 -2.89 -8.13
N GLN A 129 11.58 -2.56 -8.18
CA GLN A 129 11.00 -1.75 -9.25
C GLN A 129 11.64 -0.35 -9.31
N ALA A 130 11.81 0.31 -8.17
CA ALA A 130 12.44 1.63 -8.10
C ALA A 130 13.90 1.60 -8.58
N LEU A 131 14.68 0.60 -8.17
CA LEU A 131 16.07 0.43 -8.62
C LEU A 131 16.15 0.17 -10.12
N SER A 132 15.32 -0.73 -10.65
CA SER A 132 15.26 -0.99 -12.10
C SER A 132 14.84 0.25 -12.90
N THR A 133 13.92 1.06 -12.37
CA THR A 133 13.53 2.32 -13.01
C THR A 133 14.67 3.34 -12.98
N PHE A 134 15.41 3.44 -11.87
CA PHE A 134 16.58 4.32 -11.78
C PHE A 134 17.64 3.94 -12.83
N GLU A 135 17.98 2.66 -12.96
CA GLU A 135 18.94 2.17 -13.96
C GLU A 135 18.56 2.58 -15.38
N LYS A 136 17.27 2.43 -15.74
CA LYS A 136 16.75 2.84 -17.06
C LYS A 136 16.87 4.35 -17.28
N LEU A 137 16.55 5.15 -16.26
CA LEU A 137 16.63 6.60 -16.34
C LEU A 137 18.08 7.08 -16.47
N ALA A 138 18.99 6.51 -15.69
CA ALA A 138 20.43 6.76 -15.78
C ALA A 138 20.98 6.41 -17.17
N ALA A 139 20.65 5.23 -17.70
CA ALA A 139 21.06 4.81 -19.05
C ALA A 139 20.53 5.73 -20.16
N SER A 140 19.34 6.31 -19.98
CA SER A 140 18.75 7.28 -20.91
C SER A 140 19.31 8.70 -20.80
N GLY A 141 20.25 8.96 -19.87
CA GLY A 141 20.79 10.30 -19.61
C GLY A 141 19.81 11.27 -18.93
N ARG A 142 18.65 10.78 -18.47
CA ARG A 142 17.61 11.57 -17.77
C ARG A 142 17.97 11.83 -16.29
N VAL A 143 19.00 11.18 -15.78
CA VAL A 143 19.54 11.36 -14.43
C VAL A 143 21.05 11.44 -14.52
N ALA A 144 21.65 12.45 -13.89
CA ALA A 144 23.10 12.54 -13.76
C ALA A 144 23.59 11.45 -12.79
N VAL A 145 24.47 10.58 -13.27
CA VAL A 145 25.21 9.64 -12.42
C VAL A 145 26.51 10.33 -12.05
N GLY A 146 26.67 10.65 -10.76
CA GLY A 146 27.90 11.24 -10.21
C GLY A 146 29.01 10.23 -10.04
#